data_AF-A0A1G7JA91-F1
#
_entry.id   AF-A0A1G7JA91-F1
#
_cell.length_a   1.000
_cell.length_b   1.000
_cell.length_c   1.000
_cell.angle_alpha   90.00
_cell.angle_beta   90.00
_cell.angle_gamma   90.00
#
_symmetry.space_group_name_H-M   'P 1'
#
loop_
_entity.id
_entity.type
_entity.pdbx_description
1 polymer ?
#
loop_
_entity_poly.entity_id
_entity_poly.type
_entity_poly.pdbx_seq_one_letter_code
_entity_poly.pdbx_strand_id
1 'polypeptide(L)'
;MQTKFKIATFIAAKLLLTGCLLAQSAPQNTQSAAPPAADQQPNFSSYEEPSSTAPVFWVSSVEVMRSTHGPQLDVIRVRGLASTEGWESAQLVPLTRGIPADGILDLAFVAEAPQDVFAPTAYPAMEAIFTIEPGHPFKGVRVHGASNRVTLNTLPGYAVSATTPKDCVDCQGKIFVAKGQAVPTDAKAGFIREEDLPRNLRVIREGDGLGSFESNPNRMTILLNEQGQIITALWN
;
A
#
# COMPACT_ATOMS: atom_id res chain seq x y z
N MET A 1 -22.37 -18.51 -36.69
CA MET A 1 -23.33 -17.79 -35.82
C MET A 1 -22.90 -16.34 -35.72
N GLN A 2 -23.81 -15.39 -35.93
CA GLN A 2 -23.59 -13.96 -35.69
C GLN A 2 -24.70 -13.46 -34.76
N THR A 3 -24.35 -12.69 -33.73
CA THR A 3 -25.32 -12.10 -32.79
C THR A 3 -25.14 -10.58 -32.81
N LYS A 4 -26.24 -9.84 -32.98
CA LYS A 4 -26.22 -8.41 -33.33
C LYS A 4 -26.35 -7.52 -32.08
N PHE A 5 -25.64 -6.40 -32.10
CA PHE A 5 -25.88 -5.25 -31.20
C PHE A 5 -27.28 -4.66 -31.38
N LYS A 6 -27.83 -4.07 -30.30
CA LYS A 6 -28.87 -3.03 -30.37
C LYS A 6 -28.58 -1.93 -29.36
N ILE A 7 -28.61 -0.69 -29.85
CA ILE A 7 -28.61 0.56 -29.06
C ILE A 7 -30.05 1.05 -29.00
N ALA A 8 -30.46 1.65 -27.87
CA ALA A 8 -31.73 2.34 -27.75
C ALA A 8 -31.51 3.75 -27.17
N THR A 9 -32.00 4.75 -27.88
CA THR A 9 -31.90 6.18 -27.54
C THR A 9 -33.28 6.66 -27.10
N PHE A 10 -33.35 7.55 -26.10
CA PHE A 10 -34.57 8.33 -25.83
C PHE A 10 -34.25 9.81 -25.71
N ILE A 11 -35.09 10.62 -26.35
CA ILE A 11 -35.05 12.08 -26.41
C ILE A 11 -36.34 12.60 -25.78
N ALA A 12 -36.25 13.59 -24.89
CA ALA A 12 -37.36 14.53 -24.64
C ALA A 12 -36.80 15.83 -24.06
N ALA A 13 -37.15 16.96 -24.68
CA ALA A 13 -36.83 18.31 -24.20
C ALA A 13 -38.06 18.97 -23.59
N LYS A 14 -37.87 20.04 -22.80
CA LYS A 14 -38.73 21.23 -22.88
C LYS A 14 -38.08 22.49 -22.30
N LEU A 15 -38.14 23.56 -23.09
CA LEU A 15 -37.78 24.93 -22.77
C LEU A 15 -38.97 25.65 -22.10
N LEU A 16 -38.75 26.75 -21.38
CA LEU A 16 -39.67 27.91 -21.40
C LEU A 16 -39.05 29.23 -20.87
N LEU A 17 -39.64 30.34 -21.31
CA LEU A 17 -39.21 31.75 -21.27
C LEU A 17 -40.49 32.64 -21.14
N THR A 18 -40.53 33.92 -20.71
CA THR A 18 -39.53 34.97 -20.38
C THR A 18 -40.17 35.94 -19.37
N GLY A 19 -39.43 36.84 -18.69
CA GLY A 19 -40.08 38.01 -18.07
C GLY A 19 -39.19 38.99 -17.28
N CYS A 20 -38.97 40.21 -17.83
CA CYS A 20 -38.44 41.37 -17.10
C CYS A 20 -39.39 42.56 -17.26
N LEU A 21 -39.50 43.44 -16.25
CA LEU A 21 -39.79 44.88 -16.37
C LEU A 21 -39.53 45.61 -15.03
N LEU A 22 -39.32 46.93 -15.09
CA LEU A 22 -38.89 47.81 -13.99
C LEU A 22 -39.91 48.94 -13.75
N ALA A 23 -40.05 49.44 -12.50
CA ALA A 23 -39.96 50.89 -12.16
C ALA A 23 -40.43 51.27 -10.72
N GLN A 24 -39.46 51.76 -9.93
CA GLN A 24 -39.47 52.81 -8.89
C GLN A 24 -40.78 53.40 -8.28
N SER A 25 -40.83 53.47 -6.93
CA SER A 25 -40.99 54.72 -6.15
C SER A 25 -40.72 54.49 -4.64
N ALA A 26 -40.37 55.56 -3.91
CA ALA A 26 -40.02 55.61 -2.47
C ALA A 26 -40.86 56.75 -1.80
N PRO A 27 -40.93 56.95 -0.45
CA PRO A 27 -39.92 56.62 0.57
C PRO A 27 -40.43 56.23 1.99
N GLN A 28 -39.48 56.24 2.94
CA GLN A 28 -39.55 56.36 4.43
C GLN A 28 -39.63 55.11 5.34
N ASN A 29 -38.55 55.04 6.15
CA ASN A 29 -38.48 54.57 7.55
C ASN A 29 -39.14 53.26 7.98
N THR A 30 -38.30 52.25 8.22
CA THR A 30 -38.23 51.60 9.55
C THR A 30 -36.86 50.97 9.78
N GLN A 31 -36.50 50.80 11.05
CA GLN A 31 -35.15 50.51 11.54
C GLN A 31 -34.45 49.32 10.87
N SER A 32 -33.14 49.50 10.65
CA SER A 32 -32.21 48.42 10.32
C SER A 32 -32.20 47.35 11.41
N ALA A 33 -32.85 46.21 11.17
CA ALA A 33 -32.50 44.96 11.81
C ALA A 33 -31.40 44.29 10.97
N ALA A 34 -30.21 44.15 11.54
CA ALA A 34 -29.17 43.33 10.91
C ALA A 34 -29.67 41.88 10.82
N PRO A 35 -29.38 41.14 9.72
CA PRO A 35 -29.57 39.70 9.75
C PRO A 35 -28.70 39.12 10.89
N PRO A 36 -29.20 38.16 11.68
CA PRO A 36 -28.38 37.52 12.70
C PRO A 36 -27.15 36.94 12.03
N ALA A 37 -25.98 37.12 12.65
CA ALA A 37 -24.76 36.50 12.18
C ALA A 37 -25.01 34.99 12.12
N ALA A 38 -24.97 34.42 10.93
CA ALA A 38 -24.91 32.98 10.78
C ALA A 38 -23.64 32.53 11.52
N ASP A 39 -23.78 31.62 12.48
CA ASP A 39 -22.64 31.07 13.20
C ASP A 39 -21.61 30.60 12.19
N GLN A 40 -20.46 31.26 12.17
CA GLN A 40 -19.28 30.78 11.46
C GLN A 40 -18.76 29.58 12.24
N GLN A 41 -19.46 28.46 12.08
CA GLN A 41 -18.99 27.15 12.50
C GLN A 41 -17.58 27.01 11.90
N PRO A 42 -16.54 26.80 12.74
CA PRO A 42 -15.18 26.85 12.27
C PRO A 42 -15.02 25.87 11.12
N ASN A 43 -14.62 26.41 9.96
CA ASN A 43 -14.24 25.59 8.83
C ASN A 43 -12.99 24.82 9.26
N PHE A 44 -13.18 23.59 9.73
CA PHE A 44 -12.09 22.66 9.94
C PHE A 44 -11.52 22.36 8.55
N SER A 45 -10.50 23.15 8.20
CA SER A 45 -9.59 22.87 7.09
C SER A 45 -9.36 21.38 7.06
N SER A 46 -9.59 20.75 5.91
CA SER A 46 -9.39 19.32 5.71
C SER A 46 -8.07 18.93 6.35
N TYR A 47 -8.15 18.15 7.44
CA TYR A 47 -6.99 17.44 7.95
C TYR A 47 -6.54 16.56 6.80
N GLU A 48 -5.42 16.93 6.19
CA GLU A 48 -4.73 16.09 5.23
C GLU A 48 -4.35 14.83 6.03
N GLU A 49 -5.11 13.74 5.83
CA GLU A 49 -4.91 12.55 6.64
C GLU A 49 -3.46 12.09 6.47
N PRO A 50 -2.78 11.72 7.57
CA PRO A 50 -1.36 11.39 7.52
C PRO A 50 -1.16 10.26 6.51
N SER A 51 -0.46 10.58 5.42
CA SER A 51 -0.27 9.67 4.29
C SER A 51 0.21 8.31 4.79
N SER A 52 -0.56 7.25 4.51
CA SER A 52 -0.28 5.88 4.97
C SER A 52 0.90 5.21 4.26
N THR A 53 1.85 6.01 3.76
CA THR A 53 3.00 5.55 2.98
C THR A 53 3.88 4.67 3.85
N ALA A 54 3.94 3.38 3.51
CA ALA A 54 4.76 2.38 4.17
C ALA A 54 5.65 1.65 3.15
N PRO A 55 6.77 1.03 3.57
CA PRO A 55 7.55 0.17 2.70
C PRO A 55 6.70 -1.00 2.19
N VAL A 56 6.78 -1.30 0.90
CA VAL A 56 6.17 -2.49 0.30
C VAL A 56 6.75 -3.75 0.96
N PHE A 57 5.91 -4.74 1.27
CA PHE A 57 6.29 -5.89 2.10
C PHE A 57 7.58 -6.58 1.65
N TRP A 58 7.69 -6.87 0.35
CA TRP A 58 8.83 -7.59 -0.22
C TRP A 58 9.23 -7.02 -1.59
N VAL A 59 10.52 -6.83 -1.82
CA VAL A 59 11.10 -6.55 -3.15
C VAL A 59 11.40 -7.88 -3.82
N SER A 60 10.75 -8.18 -4.95
CA SER A 60 10.93 -9.42 -5.71
C SER A 60 12.07 -9.33 -6.73
N SER A 61 12.15 -8.22 -7.47
CA SER A 61 13.22 -7.99 -8.44
C SER A 61 13.53 -6.51 -8.67
N VAL A 62 14.77 -6.25 -9.06
CA VAL A 62 15.27 -4.94 -9.48
C VAL A 62 15.90 -5.10 -10.85
N GLU A 63 15.36 -4.39 -11.84
CA GLU A 63 15.84 -4.31 -13.21
C GLU A 63 16.35 -2.88 -13.46
N VAL A 64 17.48 -2.72 -14.13
CA VAL A 64 17.96 -1.42 -14.61
C VAL A 64 18.28 -1.53 -16.09
N MET A 65 17.57 -0.74 -16.89
CA MET A 65 17.67 -0.65 -18.33
C MET A 65 18.28 0.70 -18.73
N ARG A 66 19.22 0.72 -19.68
CA ARG A 66 19.72 1.97 -20.27
C ARG A 66 18.95 2.32 -21.54
N SER A 67 18.49 3.56 -21.65
CA SER A 67 17.87 4.08 -22.88
C SER A 67 18.84 4.00 -24.05
N THR A 68 18.37 3.47 -25.19
CA THR A 68 19.10 3.44 -26.47
C THR A 68 19.01 4.76 -27.24
N HIS A 69 18.16 5.69 -26.80
CA HIS A 69 17.96 7.00 -27.43
C HIS A 69 18.43 8.11 -26.49
N GLY A 70 18.98 9.19 -27.07
CA GLY A 70 19.52 10.31 -26.29
C GLY A 70 18.40 11.16 -25.64
N PRO A 71 18.56 11.60 -24.37
CA PRO A 71 19.66 11.30 -23.46
C PRO A 71 19.63 9.85 -22.94
N GLN A 72 20.81 9.25 -22.73
CA GLN A 72 20.95 7.90 -22.17
C GLN A 72 20.61 7.91 -20.67
N LEU A 73 19.33 7.74 -20.36
CA LEU A 73 18.79 7.56 -19.01
C LEU A 73 18.93 6.11 -18.56
N ASP A 74 19.23 5.90 -17.27
CA ASP A 74 19.07 4.60 -16.62
C ASP A 74 17.70 4.54 -15.93
N VAL A 75 16.88 3.57 -16.35
CA VAL A 75 15.53 3.34 -15.86
C VAL A 75 15.57 2.15 -14.93
N ILE A 76 15.36 2.41 -13.63
CA ILE A 76 15.20 1.40 -12.60
C ILE A 76 13.73 0.99 -12.57
N ARG A 77 13.47 -0.29 -12.73
CA ARG A 77 12.15 -0.91 -12.55
C ARG A 77 12.23 -1.87 -11.38
N VAL A 78 11.32 -1.72 -10.42
CA VAL A 78 11.24 -2.57 -9.24
C VAL A 78 9.90 -3.28 -9.23
N ARG A 79 9.94 -4.59 -9.02
CA ARG A 79 8.76 -5.40 -8.72
C ARG A 79 8.85 -5.91 -7.30
N GLY A 80 7.70 -5.99 -6.66
CA GLY A 80 7.57 -6.52 -5.31
C GLY A 80 6.17 -7.02 -5.05
N LEU A 81 5.90 -7.24 -3.79
CA LEU A 81 4.68 -7.83 -3.28
C LEU A 81 4.23 -7.03 -2.06
N ALA A 82 2.96 -6.65 -2.05
CA ALA A 82 2.28 -6.09 -0.89
C ALA A 82 1.93 -7.20 0.12
N SER A 83 1.68 -6.83 1.38
CA SER A 83 1.25 -7.78 2.42
C SER A 83 -0.18 -8.29 2.22
N THR A 84 -1.03 -7.47 1.61
CA THR A 84 -2.46 -7.72 1.38
C THR A 84 -2.96 -6.88 0.18
N GLU A 85 -4.24 -6.98 -0.16
CA GLU A 85 -4.91 -6.12 -1.16
C GLU A 85 -5.15 -4.70 -0.61
N GLY A 86 -5.54 -3.76 -1.48
CA GLY A 86 -5.82 -2.37 -1.10
C GLY A 86 -4.58 -1.48 -0.92
N TRP A 87 -3.38 -1.96 -1.26
CA TRP A 87 -2.19 -1.11 -1.37
C TRP A 87 -2.16 -0.40 -2.72
N GLU A 88 -1.82 0.90 -2.72
CA GLU A 88 -1.86 1.75 -3.91
C GLU A 88 -0.58 2.61 -4.08
N SER A 89 -0.50 3.40 -5.16
CA SER A 89 0.51 4.46 -5.35
C SER A 89 1.98 4.05 -5.12
N ALA A 90 2.37 2.89 -5.68
CA ALA A 90 3.71 2.35 -5.53
C ALA A 90 4.79 3.26 -6.14
N GLN A 91 5.82 3.61 -5.36
CA GLN A 91 6.87 4.54 -5.76
C GLN A 91 8.25 4.20 -5.14
N LEU A 92 9.30 4.75 -5.75
CA LEU A 92 10.69 4.57 -5.33
C LEU A 92 11.27 5.89 -4.83
N VAL A 93 11.70 5.91 -3.56
CA VAL A 93 12.17 7.13 -2.89
C VAL A 93 13.64 6.98 -2.48
N PRO A 94 14.55 7.88 -2.90
CA PRO A 94 15.94 7.86 -2.46
C PRO A 94 16.08 8.06 -0.95
N LEU A 95 16.77 7.13 -0.28
CA LEU A 95 17.04 7.19 1.17
C LEU A 95 18.18 8.16 1.50
N THR A 96 19.10 8.37 0.57
CA THR A 96 20.31 9.20 0.75
C THR A 96 20.31 10.39 -0.19
N ARG A 97 20.76 11.56 0.29
CA ARG A 97 21.12 12.70 -0.58
C ARG A 97 22.61 12.63 -0.92
N GLY A 98 22.96 12.90 -2.17
CA GLY A 98 24.35 12.87 -2.64
C GLY A 98 24.84 11.48 -3.04
N ILE A 99 26.14 11.23 -2.89
CA ILE A 99 26.82 9.99 -3.32
C ILE A 99 27.15 9.14 -2.08
N PRO A 100 26.55 7.96 -1.91
CA PRO A 100 26.92 7.05 -0.82
C PRO A 100 28.36 6.54 -0.96
N ALA A 101 29.01 6.27 0.17
CA ALA A 101 30.42 5.88 0.21
C ALA A 101 30.71 4.52 -0.48
N ASP A 102 29.71 3.64 -0.60
CA ASP A 102 29.81 2.40 -1.38
C ASP A 102 29.50 2.61 -2.88
N GLY A 103 29.03 3.79 -3.29
CA GLY A 103 28.65 4.12 -4.66
C GLY A 103 27.33 3.50 -5.12
N ILE A 104 26.49 3.01 -4.20
CA ILE A 104 25.20 2.38 -4.50
C ILE A 104 24.07 3.36 -4.24
N LEU A 105 23.10 3.49 -5.15
CA LEU A 105 21.88 4.27 -4.90
C LEU A 105 20.94 3.47 -4.01
N ASP A 106 20.67 3.95 -2.79
CA ASP A 106 19.67 3.39 -1.89
C ASP A 106 18.28 3.97 -2.16
N LEU A 107 17.32 3.08 -2.48
CA LEU A 107 15.90 3.40 -2.67
C LEU A 107 15.05 2.63 -1.65
N ALA A 108 14.04 3.29 -1.07
CA ALA A 108 12.91 2.60 -0.45
C ALA A 108 11.84 2.35 -1.52
N PHE A 109 11.32 1.12 -1.58
CA PHE A 109 10.10 0.83 -2.33
C PHE A 109 8.92 0.99 -1.37
N VAL A 110 8.12 2.02 -1.58
CA VAL A 110 7.01 2.40 -0.70
C VAL A 110 5.71 2.50 -1.48
N ALA A 111 4.59 2.40 -0.79
CA ALA A 111 3.24 2.45 -1.33
C ALA A 111 2.29 2.98 -0.24
N GLU A 112 1.12 3.45 -0.64
CA GLU A 112 0.04 3.81 0.28
C GLU A 112 -0.56 2.52 0.82
N ALA A 113 -0.49 2.32 2.14
CA ALA A 113 -1.03 1.14 2.79
C ALA A 113 -2.52 1.31 3.11
N PRO A 114 -3.33 0.25 2.99
CA PRO A 114 -4.72 0.30 3.39
C PRO A 114 -4.83 0.49 4.91
N GLN A 115 -5.92 1.12 5.37
CA GLN A 115 -6.15 1.42 6.79
C GLN A 115 -6.97 0.34 7.52
N ASP A 116 -7.63 -0.54 6.77
CA ASP A 116 -8.42 -1.64 7.31
C ASP A 116 -7.56 -2.87 7.66
N VAL A 117 -8.16 -3.77 8.46
CA VAL A 117 -7.59 -5.09 8.76
C VAL A 117 -8.01 -6.08 7.70
N PHE A 118 -7.04 -6.81 7.12
CA PHE A 118 -7.31 -7.80 6.08
C PHE A 118 -6.96 -9.21 6.53
N ALA A 119 -7.77 -10.19 6.11
CA ALA A 119 -7.32 -11.58 6.07
C ALA A 119 -6.15 -11.72 5.07
N PRO A 120 -5.24 -12.68 5.24
CA PRO A 120 -4.16 -12.88 4.30
C PRO A 120 -4.69 -13.24 2.90
N THR A 121 -4.19 -12.53 1.91
CA THR A 121 -4.38 -12.83 0.48
C THR A 121 -3.05 -13.31 -0.10
N ALA A 122 -3.10 -14.05 -1.21
CA ALA A 122 -1.89 -14.44 -1.92
C ALA A 122 -1.21 -13.16 -2.44
N TYR A 123 -0.06 -12.83 -1.86
CA TYR A 123 0.54 -11.48 -1.88
C TYR A 123 0.37 -10.71 -3.21
N PRO A 124 -0.36 -9.58 -3.24
CA PRO A 124 -0.57 -8.81 -4.47
C PRO A 124 0.71 -8.20 -5.03
N ALA A 125 0.85 -8.23 -6.36
CA ALA A 125 2.03 -7.70 -7.04
C ALA A 125 2.02 -6.17 -7.14
N MET A 126 3.17 -5.55 -6.85
CA MET A 126 3.39 -4.11 -6.93
C MET A 126 4.58 -3.81 -7.86
N GLU A 127 4.52 -2.71 -8.62
CA GLU A 127 5.60 -2.29 -9.52
C GLU A 127 5.79 -0.77 -9.46
N ALA A 128 7.04 -0.31 -9.46
CA ALA A 128 7.38 1.11 -9.57
C ALA A 128 8.61 1.32 -10.45
N ILE A 129 8.74 2.54 -10.99
CA ILE A 129 9.83 2.97 -11.87
C ILE A 129 10.49 4.22 -11.31
N PHE A 130 11.82 4.29 -11.40
CA PHE A 130 12.63 5.47 -11.07
C PHE A 130 13.64 5.71 -12.18
N THR A 131 13.82 6.96 -12.60
CA THR A 131 14.79 7.33 -13.64
C THR A 131 15.98 8.04 -13.03
N ILE A 132 17.20 7.67 -13.45
CA ILE A 132 18.42 8.38 -13.11
C ILE A 132 18.93 9.15 -14.34
N GLU A 133 19.26 10.42 -14.13
CA GLU A 133 19.85 11.29 -15.14
C GLU A 133 21.22 10.79 -15.64
N PRO A 134 21.63 11.13 -16.87
CA PRO A 134 22.88 10.67 -17.45
C PRO A 134 24.10 11.18 -16.67
N GLY A 135 25.15 10.37 -16.59
CA GLY A 135 26.40 10.75 -15.90
C GLY A 135 26.33 10.65 -14.38
N HIS A 136 25.33 9.97 -13.83
CA HIS A 136 25.23 9.70 -12.40
C HIS A 136 26.46 8.93 -11.85
N PRO A 137 26.82 9.13 -10.56
CA PRO A 137 28.00 8.50 -9.96
C PRO A 137 27.76 7.07 -9.46
N PHE A 138 26.52 6.58 -9.50
CA PHE A 138 26.16 5.27 -8.94
C PHE A 138 26.66 4.11 -9.81
N LYS A 139 27.26 3.10 -9.17
CA LYS A 139 27.70 1.86 -9.82
C LYS A 139 26.67 0.72 -9.74
N GLY A 140 25.65 0.90 -8.90
CA GLY A 140 24.63 -0.10 -8.57
C GLY A 140 23.46 0.52 -7.83
N VAL A 141 22.42 -0.26 -7.60
CA VAL A 141 21.17 0.13 -6.92
C VAL A 141 20.84 -0.89 -5.83
N ARG A 142 20.40 -0.41 -4.66
CA ARG A 142 19.92 -1.22 -3.54
C ARG A 142 18.52 -0.75 -3.16
N VAL A 143 17.55 -1.66 -3.24
CA VAL A 143 16.14 -1.36 -2.98
C VAL A 143 15.70 -2.10 -1.73
N HIS A 144 15.12 -1.37 -0.78
CA HIS A 144 14.62 -1.90 0.50
C HIS A 144 13.10 -1.96 0.48
N GLY A 145 12.55 -3.10 0.88
CA GLY A 145 11.15 -3.26 1.29
C GLY A 145 11.05 -3.42 2.80
N ALA A 146 9.88 -3.77 3.31
CA ALA A 146 9.69 -3.94 4.76
C ALA A 146 10.45 -5.14 5.33
N SER A 147 10.45 -6.27 4.62
CA SER A 147 11.01 -7.54 5.11
C SER A 147 12.31 -7.98 4.45
N ASN A 148 12.76 -7.31 3.38
CA ASN A 148 13.97 -7.66 2.65
C ASN A 148 14.61 -6.45 1.92
N ARG A 149 15.70 -6.73 1.20
CA ARG A 149 16.31 -5.83 0.23
C ARG A 149 16.84 -6.63 -0.96
N VAL A 150 16.89 -6.00 -2.13
CA VAL A 150 17.58 -6.52 -3.32
C VAL A 150 18.70 -5.55 -3.69
N THR A 151 19.81 -6.06 -4.19
CA THR A 151 20.96 -5.23 -4.59
C THR A 151 21.49 -5.68 -5.94
N LEU A 152 21.50 -4.74 -6.88
CA LEU A 152 22.12 -4.88 -8.19
C LEU A 152 23.46 -4.12 -8.17
N ASN A 153 24.57 -4.86 -8.27
CA ASN A 153 25.92 -4.30 -8.11
C ASN A 153 26.53 -3.67 -9.38
N THR A 154 25.81 -3.73 -10.51
CA THR A 154 26.27 -3.29 -11.84
C THR A 154 25.11 -2.73 -12.65
N LEU A 155 25.29 -1.58 -13.31
CA LEU A 155 24.26 -0.92 -14.13
C LEU A 155 24.69 -0.85 -15.60
N PRO A 156 23.83 -1.22 -16.58
CA PRO A 156 22.50 -1.86 -16.43
C PRO A 156 22.60 -3.32 -15.93
N GLY A 157 21.46 -3.92 -15.56
CA GLY A 157 21.41 -5.32 -15.10
C GLY A 157 20.10 -5.74 -14.44
N TYR A 158 20.08 -6.94 -13.87
CA TYR A 158 18.90 -7.53 -13.22
C TYR A 158 19.29 -8.32 -11.96
N ALA A 159 18.47 -8.21 -10.91
CA ALA A 159 18.63 -8.93 -9.64
C ALA A 159 17.27 -9.39 -9.10
N VAL A 160 17.23 -10.55 -8.45
CA VAL A 160 16.03 -11.17 -7.85
C VAL A 160 16.30 -11.43 -6.36
N SER A 161 15.27 -11.35 -5.52
CA SER A 161 15.35 -11.77 -4.13
C SER A 161 15.39 -13.29 -3.96
N ALA A 162 15.63 -13.75 -2.73
CA ALA A 162 15.21 -15.08 -2.31
C ALA A 162 13.67 -15.21 -2.33
N THR A 163 13.17 -16.43 -2.19
CA THR A 163 11.73 -16.73 -2.03
C THR A 163 11.14 -15.95 -0.85
N THR A 164 9.89 -15.50 -1.01
CA THR A 164 9.10 -14.87 0.05
C THR A 164 8.79 -15.84 1.19
N PRO A 165 8.47 -15.32 2.40
CA PRO A 165 7.73 -16.08 3.41
C PRO A 165 6.38 -16.60 2.86
N LYS A 166 5.72 -17.49 3.61
CA LYS A 166 4.36 -17.93 3.31
C LYS A 166 3.36 -16.83 3.64
N ASP A 167 2.39 -16.63 2.76
CA ASP A 167 1.29 -15.66 2.90
C ASP A 167 0.31 -15.99 4.02
N CYS A 168 0.25 -17.26 4.46
CA CYS A 168 -0.64 -17.74 5.51
C CYS A 168 -2.12 -17.81 5.12
N VAL A 169 -2.44 -17.80 3.81
CA VAL A 169 -3.81 -17.99 3.28
C VAL A 169 -4.41 -19.31 3.78
N ASP A 170 -3.64 -20.39 3.72
CA ASP A 170 -4.06 -21.72 4.18
C ASP A 170 -3.71 -22.02 5.65
N CYS A 171 -3.47 -21.02 6.50
CA CYS A 171 -3.02 -21.26 7.89
C CYS A 171 -4.10 -21.78 8.84
N GLN A 172 -5.36 -21.41 8.62
CA GLN A 172 -6.43 -21.63 9.60
C GLN A 172 -6.63 -23.13 9.91
N GLY A 173 -6.79 -23.45 11.19
CA GLY A 173 -6.94 -24.82 11.71
C GLY A 173 -5.64 -25.62 11.85
N LYS A 174 -4.50 -25.15 11.30
CA LYS A 174 -3.19 -25.79 11.47
C LYS A 174 -2.59 -25.45 12.83
N ILE A 175 -1.75 -26.36 13.33
CA ILE A 175 -0.97 -26.14 14.56
C ILE A 175 0.16 -25.14 14.28
N PHE A 176 0.27 -24.09 15.09
CA PHE A 176 1.43 -23.20 15.05
C PHE A 176 2.62 -23.83 15.81
N VAL A 177 3.77 -23.91 15.15
CA VAL A 177 5.01 -24.45 15.70
C VAL A 177 6.02 -23.31 15.83
N ALA A 178 6.21 -22.85 17.05
CA ALA A 178 7.17 -21.80 17.38
C ALA A 178 8.61 -22.21 17.01
N LYS A 179 9.46 -21.23 16.76
CA LYS A 179 10.83 -21.45 16.25
C LYS A 179 11.62 -22.39 17.17
N GLY A 180 12.15 -23.47 16.58
CA GLY A 180 12.94 -24.48 17.30
C GLY A 180 12.13 -25.50 18.11
N GLN A 181 10.80 -25.43 18.10
CA GLN A 181 9.95 -26.48 18.65
C GLN A 181 9.82 -27.68 17.71
N ALA A 182 9.62 -28.86 18.29
CA ALA A 182 9.23 -30.04 17.54
C ALA A 182 7.78 -29.92 17.05
N VAL A 183 7.48 -30.54 15.90
CA VAL A 183 6.10 -30.64 15.40
C VAL A 183 5.34 -31.65 16.26
N PRO A 184 4.16 -31.30 16.82
CA PRO A 184 3.33 -32.25 17.55
C PRO A 184 2.90 -33.43 16.67
N THR A 185 2.96 -34.64 17.23
CA THR A 185 2.68 -35.90 16.51
C THR A 185 1.21 -36.08 16.12
N ASP A 186 0.33 -35.26 16.68
CA ASP A 186 -1.12 -35.27 16.53
C ASP A 186 -1.66 -34.15 15.62
N ALA A 187 -0.78 -33.39 14.94
CA ALA A 187 -1.10 -32.29 14.03
C ALA A 187 -1.78 -32.75 12.71
N LYS A 188 -2.95 -33.38 12.81
CA LYS A 188 -3.72 -33.99 11.70
C LYS A 188 -4.12 -33.01 10.59
N ALA A 189 -4.40 -31.76 10.94
CA ALA A 189 -4.70 -30.69 9.98
C ALA A 189 -3.43 -30.13 9.30
N GLY A 190 -2.24 -30.59 9.71
CA GLY A 190 -0.96 -30.00 9.36
C GLY A 190 -0.50 -28.95 10.37
N PHE A 191 0.66 -28.38 10.09
CA PHE A 191 1.33 -27.39 10.95
C PHE A 191 1.88 -26.23 10.11
N ILE A 192 2.10 -25.10 10.76
CA ILE A 192 2.78 -23.91 10.21
C ILE A 192 3.94 -23.59 11.15
N ARG A 193 5.14 -23.44 10.59
CA ARG A 193 6.33 -23.08 11.35
C ARG A 193 6.47 -21.56 11.41
N GLU A 194 6.89 -21.04 12.57
CA GLU A 194 7.22 -19.63 12.73
C GLU A 194 8.29 -19.16 11.73
N GLU A 195 9.31 -20.00 11.47
CA GLU A 195 10.36 -19.72 10.49
C GLU A 195 9.89 -19.65 9.02
N ASP A 196 8.68 -20.13 8.70
CA ASP A 196 8.08 -20.00 7.36
C ASP A 196 7.31 -18.69 7.17
N LEU A 197 6.99 -17.98 8.26
CA LEU A 197 6.12 -16.80 8.27
C LEU A 197 6.91 -15.48 8.21
N PRO A 198 6.25 -14.33 7.97
CA PRO A 198 6.90 -13.02 8.01
C PRO A 198 7.64 -12.77 9.32
N ARG A 199 8.84 -12.16 9.25
CA ARG A 199 9.67 -11.90 10.44
C ARG A 199 9.02 -10.98 11.48
N ASN A 200 8.11 -10.12 11.04
CA ASN A 200 7.28 -9.28 11.88
C ASN A 200 5.96 -10.01 12.17
N LEU A 201 6.04 -11.16 12.85
CA LEU A 201 4.89 -11.95 13.26
C LEU A 201 4.47 -11.57 14.68
N ARG A 202 3.17 -11.39 14.90
CA ARG A 202 2.56 -11.30 16.22
C ARG A 202 1.75 -12.57 16.49
N VAL A 203 2.07 -13.26 17.58
CA VAL A 203 1.32 -14.45 18.02
C VAL A 203 0.55 -14.06 19.28
N ILE A 204 -0.77 -14.28 19.27
CA ILE A 204 -1.67 -14.05 20.41
C ILE A 204 -2.31 -15.38 20.77
N ARG A 205 -2.17 -15.84 22.01
CA ARG A 205 -2.87 -17.02 22.55
C ARG A 205 -4.14 -16.60 23.28
N GLU A 206 -5.00 -17.56 23.56
CA GLU A 206 -6.29 -17.38 24.23
C GLU A 206 -6.21 -16.65 25.60
N GLY A 207 -5.11 -16.82 26.33
CA GLY A 207 -4.83 -16.10 27.59
C GLY A 207 -3.95 -14.85 27.47
N ASP A 208 -3.48 -14.48 26.26
CA ASP A 208 -2.56 -13.37 26.07
C ASP A 208 -3.29 -12.02 25.97
N GLY A 209 -2.80 -11.01 26.69
CA GLY A 209 -3.24 -9.62 26.53
C GLY A 209 -2.59 -8.89 25.34
N LEU A 210 -3.24 -7.83 24.84
CA LEU A 210 -2.68 -7.00 23.76
C LEU A 210 -1.67 -5.98 24.29
N GLY A 211 -0.38 -6.24 24.09
CA GLY A 211 0.70 -5.32 24.54
C GLY A 211 0.88 -4.00 23.76
N SER A 212 0.16 -3.81 22.64
CA SER A 212 0.15 -2.57 21.84
C SER A 212 -0.98 -2.63 20.80
N PHE A 213 -1.59 -1.49 20.51
CA PHE A 213 -2.63 -1.32 19.48
C PHE A 213 -2.10 -0.65 18.19
N GLU A 214 -0.81 -0.35 18.10
CA GLU A 214 -0.21 0.29 16.92
C GLU A 214 -0.40 -0.58 15.67
N SER A 215 -1.03 -0.02 14.64
CA SER A 215 -1.11 -0.62 13.30
C SER A 215 0.28 -0.73 12.66
N ASN A 216 0.51 -1.80 11.92
CA ASN A 216 1.66 -1.98 11.04
C ASN A 216 1.23 -2.85 9.85
N PRO A 217 1.03 -2.28 8.64
CA PRO A 217 0.47 -3.01 7.51
C PRO A 217 1.37 -4.15 7.00
N ASN A 218 2.62 -4.23 7.48
CA ASN A 218 3.58 -5.32 7.20
C ASN A 218 3.79 -6.26 8.40
N ARG A 219 2.89 -6.25 9.39
CA ARG A 219 2.86 -7.20 10.51
C ARG A 219 1.72 -8.18 10.31
N MET A 220 2.05 -9.46 10.25
CA MET A 220 1.04 -10.52 10.32
C MET A 220 0.75 -10.80 11.79
N THR A 221 -0.52 -10.84 12.16
CA THR A 221 -0.99 -11.26 13.48
C THR A 221 -1.74 -12.59 13.33
N ILE A 222 -1.37 -13.59 14.12
CA ILE A 222 -2.09 -14.87 14.23
C ILE A 222 -2.65 -15.03 15.63
N LEU A 223 -3.88 -15.55 15.72
CA LEU A 223 -4.54 -15.88 16.98
C LEU A 223 -4.58 -17.41 17.13
N LEU A 224 -4.25 -17.89 18.32
CA LEU A 224 -4.21 -19.30 18.69
C LEU A 224 -5.23 -19.62 19.78
N ASN A 225 -5.92 -20.76 19.68
CA ASN A 225 -6.69 -21.34 20.78
C ASN A 225 -5.77 -22.01 21.83
N GLU A 226 -6.36 -22.47 22.94
CA GLU A 226 -5.71 -23.32 23.96
C GLU A 226 -4.87 -24.48 23.38
N GLN A 227 -5.26 -25.06 22.25
CA GLN A 227 -4.57 -26.18 21.61
C GLN A 227 -3.43 -25.75 20.65
N GLY A 228 -3.15 -24.45 20.54
CA GLY A 228 -2.11 -23.91 19.65
C GLY A 228 -2.47 -23.95 18.16
N GLN A 229 -3.75 -24.15 17.81
CA GLN A 229 -4.24 -24.08 16.44
C GLN A 229 -4.53 -22.63 16.05
N ILE A 230 -4.17 -22.27 14.82
CA ILE A 230 -4.43 -20.94 14.26
C ILE A 230 -5.94 -20.79 14.02
N ILE A 231 -6.62 -20.00 14.85
CA ILE A 231 -8.06 -19.72 14.68
C ILE A 231 -8.31 -18.62 13.63
N THR A 232 -7.38 -17.69 13.47
CA THR A 232 -7.37 -16.70 12.38
C THR A 232 -5.96 -16.12 12.19
N ALA A 233 -5.72 -15.57 11.00
CA ALA A 233 -4.56 -14.76 10.65
C ALA A 233 -5.07 -13.45 10.04
N LEU A 234 -4.33 -12.35 10.23
CA LEU A 234 -4.69 -11.02 9.73
C LEU A 234 -3.48 -10.10 9.57
N TRP A 235 -3.60 -9.10 8.70
CA TRP A 235 -2.64 -8.01 8.54
C TRP A 235 -3.23 -6.73 9.14
N ASN A 236 -2.46 -6.06 10.02
CA ASN A 236 -2.95 -4.90 10.78
C ASN A 236 -1.84 -3.97 11.26
#